data_AF-A0A8X7WVT8-F1
#
_entry.id   AF-A0A8X7WVT8-F1
#
_cell.length_a   1.000
_cell.length_b   1.000
_cell.length_c   1.000
_cell.angle_alpha   90.00
_cell.angle_beta   90.00
_cell.angle_gamma   90.00
#
_symmetry.space_group_name_H-M   'P 1'
#
loop_
_entity.id
_entity.type
_entity.pdbx_description
1 polymer ?
#
loop_
_entity_poly.entity_id
_entity_poly.type
_entity_poly.pdbx_seq_one_letter_code
_entity_poly.pdbx_strand_id
1 'polypeptide(L)' 'MKTLFLFAIVGVFYCSGIMSEDIPAGTGEEADCGKYLDAGCTKEYGPVCGANNILYANECVFCKETK' A
#
# COMPACT_ATOMS: atom_id res chain seq x y z
N MET A 1 20.56 -11.74 -3.06
CA MET A 1 20.91 -10.32 -2.85
C MET A 1 20.37 -9.43 -3.97
N LYS A 2 20.67 -9.69 -5.26
CA LYS A 2 20.18 -8.88 -6.40
C LYS A 2 18.65 -8.84 -6.57
N THR A 3 17.94 -9.93 -6.22
CA THR A 3 16.47 -9.98 -6.25
C THR A 3 15.82 -9.03 -5.25
N LEU A 4 16.41 -8.87 -4.05
CA LEU A 4 15.91 -7.97 -3.00
C LEU A 4 15.93 -6.51 -3.46
N PHE A 5 16.99 -6.12 -4.20
CA PHE A 5 17.11 -4.76 -4.75
C PHE A 5 16.02 -4.46 -5.79
N LEU A 6 15.63 -5.44 -6.60
CA LEU A 6 14.55 -5.26 -7.58
C LEU A 6 13.20 -5.07 -6.90
N PHE A 7 12.90 -5.83 -5.84
CA PHE A 7 11.66 -5.66 -5.09
C PHE A 7 11.58 -4.30 -4.38
N ALA A 8 12.70 -3.80 -3.85
CA ALA A 8 12.77 -2.48 -3.24
C ALA A 8 12.52 -1.36 -4.27
N ILE A 9 13.14 -1.46 -5.45
CA ILE A 9 12.95 -0.52 -6.56
C ILE A 9 11.48 -0.50 -7.00
N VAL A 10 10.86 -1.68 -7.15
CA VAL A 10 9.45 -1.83 -7.50
C VAL A 10 8.54 -1.18 -6.45
N GLY A 11 8.79 -1.40 -5.15
CA GLY A 11 8.02 -0.77 -4.07
C GLY A 11 8.10 0.75 -4.05
N VAL A 12 9.29 1.31 -4.31
CA VAL A 12 9.50 2.76 -4.44
C VAL A 12 8.72 3.32 -5.64
N PHE A 13 8.70 2.59 -6.76
CA PHE A 13 7.96 2.98 -7.95
C PHE A 13 6.44 2.96 -7.78
N TYR A 14 5.91 2.02 -6.99
CA TYR A 14 4.48 2.00 -6.61
C TYR A 14 4.09 3.22 -5.78
N CYS A 15 4.91 3.61 -4.78
CA CYS A 15 4.66 4.83 -4.00
C CYS A 15 4.89 6.12 -4.81
N SER A 16 5.73 6.06 -5.84
CA SER A 16 6.01 7.21 -6.72
C SER A 16 5.00 7.35 -7.87
N GLY A 17 4.00 6.46 -7.97
CA GLY A 17 2.92 6.54 -8.96
C GLY A 17 3.32 6.23 -10.40
N ILE A 18 4.43 5.53 -10.65
CA ILE A 18 4.91 5.26 -12.02
C ILE A 18 4.47 3.90 -12.60
N MET A 19 3.71 3.09 -11.85
CA MET A 19 3.28 1.73 -12.23
C MET A 19 1.77 1.50 -12.21
N SER A 20 0.98 2.52 -12.53
CA SER A 20 -0.47 2.36 -12.70
C SER A 20 -0.89 2.82 -14.09
N GLU A 21 -1.11 1.87 -15.00
CA GLU A 21 -1.73 2.17 -16.30
C GLU A 21 -3.20 2.64 -16.17
N ASP A 22 -3.83 2.63 -14.98
CA ASP A 22 -5.19 3.14 -14.76
C ASP A 22 -5.45 3.86 -13.40
N ILE A 23 -4.46 4.42 -12.69
CA ILE A 23 -4.74 5.22 -11.47
C ILE A 23 -4.69 6.71 -11.81
N PRO A 24 -5.84 7.42 -11.82
CA PRO A 24 -5.87 8.84 -12.07
C PRO A 24 -5.08 9.57 -10.97
N ALA A 25 -4.35 10.60 -11.38
CA ALA A 25 -3.51 11.40 -10.53
C ALA A 25 -4.26 11.87 -9.27
N GLY A 26 -3.87 11.29 -8.13
CA GLY A 26 -3.74 11.98 -6.85
C GLY A 26 -4.91 12.85 -6.40
N THR A 27 -5.94 12.22 -5.86
CA THR A 27 -6.47 12.67 -4.56
C THR A 27 -6.25 11.50 -3.62
N GLY A 28 -5.28 11.60 -2.70
CA GLY A 28 -5.10 10.57 -1.68
C GLY A 28 -6.39 10.46 -0.87
N GLU A 29 -7.14 9.38 -1.07
CA GLU A 29 -8.32 9.09 -0.26
C GLU A 29 -7.85 8.60 1.11
N GLU A 30 -8.51 9.09 2.16
CA GLU A 30 -8.26 8.64 3.52
C GLU A 30 -8.80 7.20 3.66
N ALA A 31 -7.97 6.29 4.17
CA ALA A 31 -8.36 4.89 4.38
C ALA A 31 -9.44 4.81 5.47
N ASP A 32 -10.50 4.03 5.22
CA ASP A 32 -11.56 3.81 6.21
C ASP A 32 -11.19 2.65 7.13
N CYS A 33 -10.35 2.94 8.11
CA CYS A 33 -9.90 1.96 9.10
C CYS A 33 -11.02 1.48 10.03
N GLY A 34 -12.21 2.09 9.99
CA GLY A 34 -13.41 1.62 10.69
C GLY A 34 -13.86 0.24 10.22
N LYS A 35 -13.56 -0.13 8.97
CA LYS A 35 -13.88 -1.45 8.40
C LYS A 35 -13.08 -2.61 8.99
N TYR A 36 -11.92 -2.34 9.61
CA TYR A 36 -10.94 -3.36 10.01
C TYR A 36 -10.77 -3.52 11.52
N LEU A 37 -11.74 -3.04 12.31
CA LEU A 37 -11.65 -3.00 13.77
C LEU A 37 -11.62 -4.41 14.40
N ASP A 38 -12.45 -5.34 13.92
CA ASP A 38 -12.75 -6.59 14.64
C ASP A 38 -12.33 -7.88 13.92
N ALA A 39 -11.71 -7.79 12.75
CA ALA A 39 -11.27 -8.94 11.97
C ALA A 39 -9.74 -8.94 11.72
N GLY A 40 -9.21 -10.12 11.37
CA GLY A 40 -7.90 -10.26 10.75
C GLY A 40 -7.93 -9.83 9.28
N CYS A 41 -6.78 -9.44 8.73
CA CYS A 41 -6.70 -9.03 7.34
C CYS A 41 -6.74 -10.20 6.37
N THR A 42 -7.43 -10.03 5.25
CA THR A 42 -7.34 -10.97 4.12
C THR A 42 -5.92 -10.93 3.53
N LYS A 43 -5.56 -12.00 2.81
CA LYS A 43 -4.28 -12.08 2.08
C LYS A 43 -4.40 -11.58 0.64
N GLU A 44 -5.51 -10.89 0.33
CA GLU A 44 -5.70 -10.27 -0.98
C GLU A 44 -4.70 -9.12 -1.12
N TYR A 45 -4.06 -9.05 -2.29
CA TYR A 45 -3.06 -8.04 -2.58
C TYR A 45 -3.73 -6.84 -3.24
N GLY A 46 -3.78 -5.73 -2.52
CA GLY A 46 -4.39 -4.47 -2.96
C GLY A 46 -3.57 -3.31 -2.41
N PRO A 47 -2.36 -3.09 -2.95
CA PRO A 47 -1.32 -2.34 -2.26
C PRO A 47 -1.71 -0.86 -2.09
N VAL A 48 -1.39 -0.32 -0.91
CA VAL A 48 -1.60 1.10 -0.60
C VAL A 48 -0.27 1.73 -0.21
N CYS A 49 -0.02 2.95 -0.68
CA CYS A 49 1.13 3.74 -0.25
C CYS A 49 0.74 4.64 0.92
N GLY A 50 1.38 4.46 2.08
CA GLY A 50 1.19 5.33 3.23
C GLY A 50 1.92 6.67 3.07
N ALA A 51 1.51 7.68 3.84
CA ALA A 51 2.18 8.99 3.86
C ALA A 51 3.65 8.92 4.32
N ASN A 52 4.04 7.83 4.97
CA ASN A 52 5.41 7.50 5.34
C ASN A 52 6.24 6.89 4.20
N ASN A 53 5.72 6.83 2.97
CA ASN A 53 6.32 6.18 1.80
C ASN A 53 6.57 4.67 1.99
N ILE A 54 5.81 4.02 2.88
CA ILE A 54 5.82 2.57 3.03
C ILE A 54 4.69 1.99 2.17
N LEU A 55 5.02 0.95 1.41
CA LEU A 55 4.05 0.17 0.65
C LEU A 55 3.48 -0.92 1.56
N TYR A 56 2.17 -0.88 1.77
CA TYR A 56 1.44 -1.88 2.54
C TYR A 56 0.77 -2.86 1.58
N ALA A 57 0.71 -4.14 1.97
CA ALA A 57 0.17 -5.20 1.12
C ALA A 57 -1.32 -5.02 0.80
N ASN A 58 -2.08 -4.43 1.73
CA ASN A 58 -3.46 -3.98 1.54
C ASN A 58 -3.87 -2.92 2.57
N GLU A 59 -5.04 -2.29 2.36
CA GLU A 59 -5.63 -1.28 3.24
C GLU A 59 -5.81 -1.77 4.69
N CYS A 60 -6.18 -3.04 4.88
CA CYS A 60 -6.31 -3.61 6.23
C CYS A 60 -4.97 -3.66 6.97
N VAL A 61 -3.92 -4.13 6.29
CA VAL A 61 -2.56 -4.19 6.87
C VAL A 61 -2.08 -2.78 7.21
N PHE A 62 -2.29 -1.81 6.31
CA PHE A 62 -2.04 -0.40 6.61
C PHE A 62 -2.74 0.04 7.90
N CYS A 63 -4.06 -0.14 7.98
CA CYS A 63 -4.86 0.26 9.14
C CYS A 63 -4.52 -0.47 10.45
N LYS A 64 -3.89 -1.66 10.40
CA LYS A 64 -3.41 -2.35 11.61
C LYS A 64 -2.03 -1.85 12.05
N GLU A 65 -1.20 -1.39 11.12
CA GLU A 65 0.16 -0.94 11.40
C GLU A 65 0.27 0.57 11.71
N THR A 66 -0.67 1.38 11.25
CA THR A 66 -0.69 2.85 11.47
C THR A 66 -1.66 3.31 12.57
N LYS A 67 -2.29 2.37 13.29
CA LYS A 67 -3.21 2.66 14.39
C LYS A 67 -2.50 3.06 15.68
#